data_AF-A0A7W7PYR6-F1
#
_entry.id   AF-A0A7W7PYR6-F1
#
_cell.length_a   1.000
_cell.length_b   1.000
_cell.length_c   1.000
_cell.angle_alpha   90.00
_cell.angle_beta   90.00
_cell.angle_gamma   90.00
#
_symmetry.space_group_name_H-M   'P 1'
#
loop_
_entity.id
_entity.type
_entity.pdbx_description
1 polymer ?
#
loop_
_entity_poly.entity_id
_entity_poly.type
_entity_poly.pdbx_seq_one_letter_code
_entity_poly.pdbx_strand_id
1 'polypeptide(L)'
;MPWRRATRQDLADYRHWKCRAAENPGRIGGTKWDLEASTFTKLFRWAKVYPLPVDVSRREDRAADSVSSRVLWLTPRTWGLWPDIGLRGHTRAGFPAPGWESRTELRNTSFVQLLLSSGLRRQEGGALLTFKLPSRRLRFGRYCHGHIAAALTQAKQSRVFYASINAVGQIEAYVESERAWAVQRAQAAGRYEKLPTMRLVTKVTRGLKPRIECARPTAPRPQPALPA
;
A
#
# COMPACT_ATOMS: atom_id res chain seq x y z
N MET A 1 -6.07 4.91 39.02
CA MET A 1 -7.23 5.80 38.77
C MET A 1 -8.00 5.33 37.53
N PRO A 2 -9.34 5.40 37.51
CA PRO A 2 -10.11 5.09 36.30
C PRO A 2 -9.83 6.14 35.22
N TRP A 3 -9.56 5.71 33.99
CA TRP A 3 -9.15 6.59 32.87
C TRP A 3 -10.15 7.72 32.55
N ARG A 4 -11.43 7.55 32.89
CA ARG A 4 -12.47 8.59 32.73
C ARG A 4 -12.28 9.80 33.65
N ARG A 5 -11.50 9.66 34.71
CA ARG A 5 -11.14 10.72 35.65
C ARG A 5 -9.72 11.23 35.44
N ALA A 6 -9.08 10.87 34.33
CA ALA A 6 -7.75 11.36 34.00
C ALA A 6 -7.76 12.89 33.95
N THR A 7 -6.73 13.48 34.51
CA THR A 7 -6.48 14.91 34.56
C THR A 7 -5.32 15.27 33.65
N ARG A 8 -5.08 16.57 33.45
CA ARG A 8 -3.88 17.03 32.73
C ARG A 8 -2.60 16.58 33.41
N GLN A 9 -2.59 16.52 34.75
CA GLN A 9 -1.43 16.07 35.51
C GLN A 9 -1.14 14.59 35.23
N ASP A 10 -2.17 13.73 35.23
CA ASP A 10 -2.00 12.30 34.91
C ASP A 10 -1.35 12.09 33.53
N LEU A 11 -1.74 12.90 32.53
CA LEU A 11 -1.17 12.84 31.19
C LEU A 11 0.25 13.43 31.13
N ALA A 12 0.54 14.46 31.92
CA ALA A 12 1.89 15.02 32.04
C ALA A 12 2.86 14.03 32.69
N ASP A 13 2.42 13.35 33.76
CA ASP A 13 3.19 12.31 34.45
C ASP A 13 3.41 11.11 33.54
N TYR A 14 2.35 10.67 32.84
CA TYR A 14 2.45 9.62 31.83
C TYR A 14 3.42 10.00 30.70
N ARG A 15 3.36 11.23 30.18
CA ARG A 15 4.31 11.75 29.18
C ARG A 15 5.73 11.73 29.70
N HIS A 16 5.94 12.20 30.93
CA HIS A 16 7.26 12.22 31.56
C HIS A 16 7.82 10.79 31.66
N TRP A 17 7.03 9.85 32.20
CA TRP A 17 7.41 8.45 32.30
C TRP A 17 7.76 7.84 30.93
N LYS A 18 6.93 8.08 29.91
CA LYS A 18 7.13 7.50 28.58
C LYS A 18 8.28 8.12 27.78
N CYS A 19 8.56 9.40 27.94
CA CYS A 19 9.52 10.10 27.09
C CYS A 19 10.85 10.45 27.78
N ARG A 20 10.86 10.66 29.10
CA ARG A 20 12.00 11.28 29.80
C ARG A 20 12.55 10.47 30.98
N ALA A 21 11.71 9.74 31.71
CA ALA A 21 12.13 9.00 32.90
C ALA A 21 13.27 8.02 32.58
N ALA A 22 14.38 8.15 33.32
CA ALA A 22 15.58 7.34 33.12
C ALA A 22 15.31 5.86 33.44
N GLU A 23 14.41 5.63 34.39
CA GLU A 23 13.97 4.35 34.93
C GLU A 23 13.11 3.55 33.95
N ASN A 24 12.53 4.21 32.94
CA ASN A 24 11.77 3.52 31.90
C ASN A 24 12.71 2.99 30.80
N PRO A 25 12.93 1.66 30.68
CA PRO A 25 13.79 1.11 29.64
C PRO A 25 13.19 1.24 28.23
N GLY A 26 11.86 1.42 28.13
CA GLY A 26 11.11 1.55 26.88
C GLY A 26 10.68 2.98 26.58
N ARG A 27 11.59 3.95 26.73
CA ARG A 27 11.32 5.35 26.36
C ARG A 27 10.94 5.48 24.88
N ILE A 28 10.01 6.37 24.60
CA ILE A 28 9.53 6.67 23.25
C ILE A 28 9.93 8.10 22.84
N GLY A 29 10.22 8.29 21.54
CA GLY A 29 10.49 9.61 20.98
C GLY A 29 9.22 10.42 20.67
N GLY A 30 9.40 11.70 20.34
CA GLY A 30 8.30 12.65 20.12
C GLY A 30 7.22 12.23 19.12
N THR A 31 7.60 11.63 17.98
CA THR A 31 6.62 11.17 16.97
C THR A 31 5.68 10.10 17.53
N LYS A 32 6.19 9.21 18.39
CA LYS A 32 5.36 8.17 19.02
C LYS A 32 4.47 8.76 20.11
N TRP A 33 4.97 9.76 20.86
CA TRP A 33 4.14 10.52 21.80
C TRP A 33 2.97 11.21 21.10
N ASP A 34 3.20 11.94 20.01
CA ASP A 34 2.15 12.67 19.29
C ASP A 34 1.04 11.72 18.78
N LEU A 35 1.43 10.52 18.36
CA LEU A 35 0.48 9.48 17.97
C LEU A 35 -0.40 9.04 19.16
N GLU A 36 0.20 8.80 20.32
CA GLU A 36 -0.52 8.43 21.55
C GLU A 36 -1.43 9.57 22.02
N ALA A 37 -0.90 10.79 22.09
CA ALA A 37 -1.65 12.00 22.44
C ALA A 37 -2.85 12.23 21.49
N SER A 38 -2.68 11.99 20.19
CA SER A 38 -3.76 12.09 19.20
C SER A 38 -4.85 11.05 19.45
N THR A 39 -4.44 9.84 19.84
CA THR A 39 -5.34 8.74 20.18
C THR A 39 -6.11 9.04 21.46
N PHE A 40 -5.43 9.53 22.50
CA PHE A 40 -6.06 9.98 23.74
C PHE A 40 -7.02 11.14 23.51
N THR A 41 -6.63 12.13 22.70
CA THR A 41 -7.51 13.25 22.32
C THR A 41 -8.83 12.72 21.72
N LYS A 42 -8.75 11.75 20.81
CA LYS A 42 -9.93 11.12 20.20
C LYS A 42 -10.74 10.32 21.23
N LEU A 43 -10.08 9.53 22.06
CA LEU A 43 -10.72 8.73 23.11
C LEU A 43 -11.49 9.61 24.10
N PHE A 44 -10.85 10.65 24.63
CA PHE A 44 -11.47 11.54 25.61
C PHE A 44 -12.60 12.38 25.01
N ARG A 45 -12.47 12.83 23.76
CA ARG A 45 -13.58 13.48 23.04
C ARG A 45 -14.77 12.53 22.85
N TRP A 46 -14.54 11.29 22.41
CA TRP A 46 -15.59 10.28 22.28
C TRP A 46 -16.26 9.99 23.63
N ALA A 47 -15.47 9.85 24.69
CA ALA A 47 -15.94 9.58 26.05
C ALA A 47 -16.50 10.80 26.78
N LYS A 48 -16.49 11.99 26.15
CA LYS A 48 -16.91 13.28 26.73
C LYS A 48 -16.21 13.60 28.06
N VAL A 49 -14.92 13.32 28.18
CA VAL A 49 -14.11 13.67 29.36
C VAL A 49 -13.65 15.13 29.24
N TYR A 50 -14.10 15.98 30.17
CA TYR A 50 -13.79 17.39 30.20
C TYR A 50 -13.39 17.88 31.61
N PRO A 51 -12.43 18.82 31.71
CA PRO A 51 -11.62 19.38 30.63
C PRO A 51 -10.70 18.32 30.00
N LEU A 52 -10.40 18.46 28.70
CA LEU A 52 -9.58 17.46 27.99
C LEU A 52 -8.19 17.33 28.65
N PRO A 53 -7.81 16.10 29.11
CA PRO A 53 -6.52 15.84 29.73
C PRO A 53 -5.33 16.08 28.81
N VAL A 54 -5.52 15.82 27.52
CA VAL A 54 -4.59 16.11 26.43
C VAL A 54 -5.38 16.48 25.18
N ASP A 55 -4.90 17.48 24.44
CA ASP A 55 -5.47 17.86 23.16
C ASP A 55 -4.35 18.23 22.18
N VAL A 56 -4.10 17.36 21.20
CA VAL A 56 -3.08 17.60 20.16
C VAL A 56 -3.36 18.78 19.25
N SER A 57 -4.45 19.54 19.40
CA SER A 57 -4.60 20.86 18.78
C SER A 57 -3.73 21.92 19.49
N ARG A 58 -3.47 21.73 20.79
CA ARG A 58 -2.61 22.56 21.64
C ARG A 58 -1.14 22.25 21.37
N ARG A 59 -0.30 23.29 21.34
CA ARG A 59 1.13 23.14 20.98
C ARG A 59 1.91 22.48 22.11
N GLU A 60 1.59 22.80 23.36
CA GLU A 60 2.19 22.29 24.58
C GLU A 60 2.03 20.77 24.73
N ASP A 61 0.92 20.22 24.23
CA ASP A 61 0.62 18.79 24.27
C ASP A 61 1.37 17.99 23.18
N ARG A 62 1.95 18.67 22.18
CA ARG A 62 2.79 18.04 21.15
C ARG A 62 4.24 17.94 21.61
N ALA A 63 4.94 16.95 21.08
CA ALA A 63 6.38 16.81 21.26
C ALA A 63 7.15 17.78 20.37
N ALA A 64 8.07 18.53 20.95
CA ALA A 64 8.93 19.47 20.23
C ALA A 64 9.95 18.76 19.32
N ASP A 65 10.34 17.55 19.69
CA ASP A 65 11.26 16.66 18.97
C ASP A 65 10.55 15.72 17.99
N SER A 66 9.25 15.91 17.76
CA SER A 66 8.49 15.14 16.79
C SER A 66 8.95 15.47 15.37
N VAL A 67 9.53 14.48 14.70
CA VAL A 67 9.94 14.62 13.30
C VAL A 67 8.79 14.16 12.41
N SER A 68 8.37 15.02 11.48
CA SER A 68 7.25 14.73 10.56
C SER A 68 7.55 13.59 9.59
N SER A 69 8.82 13.41 9.22
CA SER A 69 9.30 12.27 8.44
C SER A 69 10.82 12.09 8.56
N ARG A 70 11.28 10.85 8.73
CA ARG A 70 12.69 10.49 8.54
C ARG A 70 12.79 9.77 7.19
N VAL A 71 12.91 10.53 6.12
CA VAL A 71 13.02 9.98 4.76
C VAL A 71 14.48 9.64 4.48
N LEU A 72 14.76 8.34 4.34
CA LEU A 72 16.03 7.86 3.82
C LEU A 72 15.89 7.69 2.31
N TRP A 73 16.58 8.53 1.56
CA TRP A 73 16.58 8.48 0.11
C TRP A 73 17.59 7.44 -0.39
N LEU A 74 17.18 6.65 -1.37
CA LEU A 74 18.12 5.82 -2.12
C LEU A 74 18.82 6.66 -3.18
N THR A 75 20.15 6.59 -3.24
CA THR A 75 20.89 7.20 -4.34
C THR A 75 20.59 6.45 -5.64
N PRO A 76 20.74 7.08 -6.83
CA PRO A 76 20.57 6.39 -8.11
C PRO A 76 21.42 5.11 -8.24
N ARG A 77 22.65 5.12 -7.69
CA ARG A 77 23.53 3.95 -7.68
C ARG A 77 22.99 2.83 -6.78
N THR A 78 22.56 3.16 -5.57
CA THR A 78 21.94 2.17 -4.66
C THR A 78 20.68 1.60 -5.27
N TRP A 79 19.87 2.45 -5.90
CA TRP A 79 18.68 2.02 -6.63
C TRP A 79 19.02 1.11 -7.81
N GLY A 80 20.09 1.36 -8.56
CA GLY A 80 20.48 0.48 -9.67
C GLY A 80 20.79 -0.96 -9.23
N LEU A 81 21.20 -1.16 -7.97
CA LEU A 81 21.57 -2.47 -7.43
C LEU A 81 20.44 -3.14 -6.63
N TRP A 82 19.62 -2.35 -5.93
CA TRP A 82 18.67 -2.89 -4.96
C TRP A 82 17.57 -3.79 -5.55
N PRO A 83 16.96 -3.50 -6.72
CA PRO A 83 15.99 -4.40 -7.34
C PRO A 83 16.59 -5.77 -7.67
N ASP A 84 17.80 -5.79 -8.22
CA ASP A 84 18.46 -7.04 -8.58
C ASP A 84 18.80 -7.87 -7.34
N ILE A 85 19.39 -7.25 -6.31
CA ILE A 85 19.77 -7.97 -5.08
C ILE A 85 18.54 -8.33 -4.23
N GLY A 86 17.64 -7.37 -4.02
CA GLY A 86 16.54 -7.48 -3.05
C GLY A 86 15.26 -8.10 -3.60
N LEU A 87 15.03 -8.08 -4.92
CA LEU A 87 13.81 -8.61 -5.54
C LEU A 87 14.08 -9.76 -6.50
N ARG A 88 15.25 -9.78 -7.18
CA ARG A 88 15.65 -10.86 -8.09
C ARG A 88 16.66 -11.83 -7.48
N GLY A 89 17.13 -11.56 -6.26
CA GLY A 89 18.06 -12.42 -5.56
C GLY A 89 19.42 -12.53 -6.22
N HIS A 90 19.86 -11.50 -6.94
CA HIS A 90 21.21 -11.46 -7.48
C HIS A 90 22.23 -11.16 -6.37
N THR A 91 23.43 -11.68 -6.53
CA THR A 91 24.62 -11.27 -5.77
C THR A 91 25.07 -9.88 -6.23
N ARG A 92 26.00 -9.26 -5.49
CA ARG A 92 26.61 -7.97 -5.90
C ARG A 92 27.36 -8.06 -7.23
N ALA A 93 27.77 -9.26 -7.63
CA ALA A 93 28.41 -9.52 -8.92
C ALA A 93 27.40 -9.66 -10.08
N GLY A 94 26.08 -9.62 -9.80
CA GLY A 94 25.02 -9.69 -10.81
C GLY A 94 24.52 -11.10 -11.12
N PHE A 95 25.11 -12.13 -10.52
CA PHE A 95 24.68 -13.52 -10.70
C PHE A 95 23.56 -13.91 -9.74
N PRO A 96 22.61 -14.79 -10.12
CA PRO A 96 21.64 -15.36 -9.19
C PRO A 96 22.32 -15.96 -7.96
N ALA A 97 21.84 -15.60 -6.77
CA ALA A 97 22.35 -16.14 -5.52
C ALA A 97 21.92 -17.61 -5.37
N PRO A 98 22.83 -18.51 -4.92
CA PRO A 98 22.47 -19.89 -4.63
C PRO A 98 21.32 -19.97 -3.63
N GLY A 99 20.32 -20.81 -3.92
CA GLY A 99 19.16 -21.02 -3.05
C GLY A 99 18.07 -19.95 -3.13
N TRP A 100 18.19 -18.96 -4.02
CA TRP A 100 17.11 -18.02 -4.28
C TRP A 100 15.97 -18.68 -5.08
N GLU A 101 14.80 -18.80 -4.47
CA GLU A 101 13.60 -19.35 -5.13
C GLU A 101 12.60 -18.22 -5.44
N SER A 102 12.53 -17.80 -6.70
CA SER A 102 11.80 -16.58 -7.09
C SER A 102 10.38 -16.88 -7.62
N ARG A 103 9.49 -17.38 -6.76
CA ARG A 103 8.11 -17.73 -7.18
C ARG A 103 7.23 -16.54 -7.60
N THR A 104 7.63 -15.33 -7.26
CA THR A 104 6.83 -14.11 -7.48
C THR A 104 7.71 -12.94 -7.91
N GLU A 105 8.79 -13.22 -8.64
CA GLU A 105 9.79 -12.22 -9.01
C GLU A 105 9.20 -11.16 -9.93
N LEU A 106 8.52 -11.58 -11.00
CA LEU A 106 7.91 -10.64 -11.96
C LEU A 106 6.80 -9.85 -11.27
N ARG A 107 6.02 -10.47 -10.39
CA ARG A 107 5.04 -9.74 -9.57
C ARG A 107 5.69 -8.62 -8.74
N ASN A 108 6.76 -8.94 -8.01
CA ASN A 108 7.36 -8.01 -7.06
C ASN A 108 8.12 -6.89 -7.78
N THR A 109 8.90 -7.22 -8.81
CA THR A 109 9.68 -6.27 -9.60
C THR A 109 8.76 -5.32 -10.38
N SER A 110 7.74 -5.84 -11.07
CA SER A 110 6.76 -5.00 -11.80
C SER A 110 6.00 -4.05 -10.86
N PHE A 111 5.59 -4.53 -9.68
CA PHE A 111 4.91 -3.70 -8.69
C PHE A 111 5.79 -2.54 -8.19
N VAL A 112 7.04 -2.84 -7.85
CA VAL A 112 8.00 -1.84 -7.39
C VAL A 112 8.32 -0.82 -8.48
N GLN A 113 8.55 -1.28 -9.71
CA GLN A 113 8.82 -0.41 -10.85
C GLN A 113 7.64 0.52 -11.16
N LEU A 114 6.41 0.04 -10.98
CA LEU A 114 5.20 0.87 -11.06
C LEU A 114 5.22 1.97 -10.00
N LEU A 115 5.41 1.62 -8.73
CA LEU A 115 5.40 2.60 -7.64
C LEU A 115 6.46 3.69 -7.85
N LEU A 116 7.67 3.29 -8.26
CA LEU A 116 8.75 4.25 -8.51
C LEU A 116 8.43 5.17 -9.70
N SER A 117 8.00 4.59 -10.83
CA SER A 117 7.75 5.39 -12.04
C SER A 117 6.53 6.31 -11.93
N SER A 118 5.62 6.03 -10.99
CA SER A 118 4.36 6.75 -10.83
C SER A 118 4.23 7.64 -9.60
N GLY A 119 5.10 7.46 -8.61
CA GLY A 119 4.98 8.15 -7.33
C GLY A 119 3.71 7.78 -6.56
N LEU A 120 3.06 6.67 -6.91
CA LEU A 120 1.93 6.15 -6.15
C LEU A 120 2.40 5.66 -4.77
N ARG A 121 1.54 5.86 -3.77
CA ARG A 121 1.78 5.25 -2.46
C ARG A 121 1.64 3.73 -2.58
N ARG A 122 2.34 2.98 -1.73
CA ARG A 122 2.24 1.51 -1.71
C ARG A 122 0.80 0.99 -1.66
N GLN A 123 -0.05 1.59 -0.82
CA GLN A 123 -1.46 1.22 -0.72
C GLN A 123 -2.28 1.59 -1.96
N GLU A 124 -1.96 2.74 -2.57
CA GLU A 124 -2.59 3.20 -3.80
C GLU A 124 -2.30 2.25 -4.97
N GLY A 125 -1.02 1.95 -5.20
CA GLY A 125 -0.62 0.98 -6.24
C GLY A 125 -1.12 -0.43 -5.95
N GLY A 126 -1.11 -0.86 -4.67
CA GLY A 126 -1.57 -2.19 -4.26
C GLY A 126 -3.07 -2.41 -4.43
N ALA A 127 -3.86 -1.35 -4.55
CA ALA A 127 -5.30 -1.40 -4.78
C ALA A 127 -5.69 -1.24 -6.26
N LEU A 128 -4.71 -1.15 -7.17
CA LEU A 128 -4.96 -1.15 -8.60
C LEU A 128 -5.41 -2.54 -9.06
N LEU A 129 -6.43 -2.54 -9.92
CA LEU A 129 -6.90 -3.73 -10.63
C LEU A 129 -6.31 -3.72 -12.03
N THR A 130 -6.21 -4.88 -12.67
CA THR A 130 -5.62 -5.01 -14.01
C THR A 130 -6.25 -4.06 -15.03
N PHE A 131 -7.58 -3.89 -15.00
CA PHE A 131 -8.28 -2.97 -15.90
C PHE A 131 -8.13 -1.47 -15.54
N LYS A 132 -7.60 -1.16 -14.35
CA LYS A 132 -7.27 0.22 -13.94
C LYS A 132 -5.86 0.62 -14.34
N LEU A 133 -5.06 -0.33 -14.83
CA LEU A 133 -3.72 -0.03 -15.31
C LEU A 133 -3.81 0.86 -16.56
N PRO A 134 -2.92 1.86 -16.69
CA PRO A 134 -2.90 2.73 -17.86
C PRO A 134 -2.70 1.93 -19.15
N SER A 135 -3.74 1.79 -19.96
CA SER A 135 -3.66 1.11 -21.27
C SER A 135 -3.52 2.09 -22.44
N ARG A 136 -3.70 3.40 -22.19
CA ARG A 136 -3.60 4.46 -23.20
C ARG A 136 -2.29 5.23 -23.04
N ARG A 137 -1.43 5.08 -24.03
CA ARG A 137 -0.22 5.89 -24.19
C ARG A 137 -0.63 7.34 -24.44
N LEU A 138 0.11 8.29 -23.90
CA LEU A 138 -0.01 9.68 -24.32
C LEU A 138 0.38 9.76 -25.81
N ARG A 139 -0.28 10.63 -26.59
CA ARG A 139 -0.02 10.77 -28.05
C ARG A 139 1.47 10.97 -28.35
N PHE A 140 2.17 11.63 -27.44
CA PHE A 140 3.61 11.78 -27.44
C PHE A 140 4.15 11.47 -26.04
N GLY A 141 5.26 10.72 -25.95
CA GLY A 141 5.99 10.50 -24.70
C GLY A 141 6.12 9.04 -24.24
N ARG A 142 6.90 8.86 -23.16
CA ARG A 142 7.25 7.55 -22.56
C ARG A 142 6.37 7.20 -21.35
N TYR A 143 5.20 7.82 -21.24
CA TYR A 143 4.30 7.69 -20.10
C TYR A 143 2.87 7.37 -20.53
N CYS A 144 2.18 6.62 -19.68
CA CYS A 144 0.75 6.37 -19.74
C CYS A 144 0.11 7.04 -18.52
N HIS A 145 -1.17 7.41 -18.60
CA HIS A 145 -1.89 7.96 -17.46
C HIS A 145 -3.02 7.04 -16.99
N GLY A 146 -3.19 6.98 -15.68
CA GLY A 146 -4.26 6.26 -15.01
C GLY A 146 -4.97 7.14 -14.00
N HIS A 147 -6.04 6.62 -13.42
CA HIS A 147 -6.83 7.36 -12.44
C HIS A 147 -6.98 6.56 -11.15
N ILE A 148 -6.85 7.24 -10.01
CA ILE A 148 -7.02 6.64 -8.70
C ILE A 148 -8.23 7.24 -7.98
N ALA A 149 -9.00 6.36 -7.35
CA ALA A 149 -10.20 6.75 -6.64
C ALA A 149 -9.87 7.44 -5.32
N ALA A 150 -10.67 8.44 -4.97
CA ALA A 150 -10.56 9.21 -3.72
C ALA A 150 -10.49 8.32 -2.47
N ALA A 151 -11.22 7.21 -2.46
CA ALA A 151 -11.24 6.29 -1.32
C ALA A 151 -9.85 5.75 -0.94
N LEU A 152 -8.95 5.62 -1.91
CA LEU A 152 -7.60 5.07 -1.75
C LEU A 152 -6.55 6.12 -1.39
N THR A 153 -6.84 7.41 -1.61
CA THR A 153 -5.87 8.48 -1.36
C THR A 153 -5.97 8.97 0.08
N GLN A 154 -4.85 9.40 0.64
CA GLN A 154 -4.84 9.98 1.98
C GLN A 154 -5.70 11.26 2.04
N ALA A 155 -5.64 12.08 1.00
CA ALA A 155 -6.38 13.34 0.92
C ALA A 155 -7.89 13.16 0.66
N LYS A 156 -8.37 11.92 0.45
CA LYS A 156 -9.76 11.64 0.06
C LYS A 156 -10.20 12.37 -1.21
N GLN A 157 -9.26 12.59 -2.12
CA GLN A 157 -9.48 13.21 -3.42
C GLN A 157 -8.98 12.28 -4.54
N SER A 158 -9.74 12.19 -5.63
CA SER A 158 -9.30 11.44 -6.80
C SER A 158 -8.18 12.18 -7.51
N ARG A 159 -7.24 11.43 -8.11
CA ARG A 159 -6.15 12.03 -8.88
C ARG A 159 -5.75 11.18 -10.08
N VAL A 160 -5.24 11.86 -11.09
CA VAL A 160 -4.53 11.23 -12.21
C VAL A 160 -3.10 10.93 -11.77
N PHE A 161 -2.58 9.78 -12.18
CA PHE A 161 -1.16 9.45 -12.05
C PHE A 161 -0.59 9.10 -13.42
N TYR A 162 0.71 9.27 -13.57
CA TYR A 162 1.44 8.86 -14.77
C TYR A 162 2.32 7.68 -14.40
N ALA A 163 2.52 6.74 -15.31
CA ALA A 163 3.45 5.62 -15.14
C ALA A 163 4.28 5.47 -16.41
N SER A 164 5.54 5.05 -16.27
CA SER A 164 6.38 4.87 -17.45
C SER A 164 5.89 3.68 -18.28
N ILE A 165 6.11 3.75 -19.59
CA ILE A 165 5.71 2.69 -20.51
C ILE A 165 6.40 1.36 -20.21
N ASN A 166 7.65 1.43 -19.72
CA ASN A 166 8.44 0.27 -19.32
C ASN A 166 7.85 -0.38 -18.06
N ALA A 167 7.39 0.43 -17.09
CA ALA A 167 6.75 -0.10 -15.90
C ALA A 167 5.42 -0.79 -16.25
N VAL A 168 4.62 -0.19 -17.15
CA VAL A 168 3.38 -0.81 -17.63
C VAL A 168 3.67 -2.13 -18.36
N GLY A 169 4.66 -2.15 -19.26
CA GLY A 169 5.07 -3.36 -19.98
C GLY A 169 5.56 -4.49 -19.06
N GLN A 170 6.27 -4.17 -17.97
CA GLN A 170 6.64 -5.19 -16.97
C GLN A 170 5.43 -5.80 -16.26
N ILE A 171 4.37 -5.01 -16.03
CA ILE A 171 3.13 -5.53 -15.46
C ILE A 171 2.40 -6.40 -16.49
N GLU A 172 2.36 -6.00 -17.76
CA GLU A 172 1.80 -6.80 -18.85
C GLU A 172 2.51 -8.17 -18.93
N ALA A 173 3.84 -8.18 -18.91
CA ALA A 173 4.63 -9.41 -18.87
C ALA A 173 4.30 -10.28 -17.65
N TYR A 174 4.17 -9.69 -16.45
CA TYR A 174 3.72 -10.42 -15.26
C TYR A 174 2.30 -11.01 -15.42
N VAL A 175 1.37 -10.23 -15.99
CA VAL A 175 -0.02 -10.64 -16.20
C VAL A 175 -0.12 -11.84 -17.15
N GLU A 176 0.68 -11.85 -18.22
CA GLU A 176 0.70 -12.89 -19.24
C GLU A 176 1.49 -14.14 -18.83
N SER A 177 2.39 -14.04 -17.86
CA SER A 177 3.26 -15.15 -17.40
C SER A 177 2.86 -15.70 -16.04
N GLU A 178 3.57 -15.34 -14.96
CA GLU A 178 3.40 -15.84 -13.59
C GLU A 178 1.94 -15.79 -13.13
N ARG A 179 1.25 -14.68 -13.43
CA ARG A 179 -0.15 -14.50 -13.05
C ARG A 179 -1.06 -15.44 -13.83
N ALA A 180 -0.92 -15.54 -15.15
CA ALA A 180 -1.75 -16.40 -15.98
C ALA A 180 -1.64 -17.86 -15.51
N TRP A 181 -0.42 -18.33 -15.28
CA TRP A 181 -0.17 -19.68 -14.76
C TRP A 181 -0.76 -19.90 -13.36
N ALA A 182 -0.59 -18.93 -12.45
CA ALA A 182 -1.18 -19.00 -11.11
C ALA A 182 -2.72 -19.05 -11.13
N VAL A 183 -3.34 -18.25 -12.01
CA VAL A 183 -4.80 -18.22 -12.20
C VAL A 183 -5.30 -19.53 -12.80
N GLN A 184 -4.67 -20.05 -13.85
CA GLN A 184 -5.05 -21.31 -14.49
C GLN A 184 -4.98 -22.47 -13.48
N ARG A 185 -3.90 -22.55 -12.71
CA ARG A 185 -3.73 -23.56 -11.65
C ARG A 185 -4.75 -23.41 -10.52
N ALA A 186 -5.24 -22.19 -10.25
CA ALA A 186 -6.32 -21.96 -9.28
C ALA A 186 -7.68 -22.39 -9.81
N GLN A 187 -7.96 -22.14 -11.10
CA GLN A 187 -9.17 -22.59 -11.78
C GLN A 187 -9.22 -24.12 -11.87
N ALA A 188 -8.13 -24.76 -12.30
CA ALA A 188 -8.05 -26.23 -12.39
C ALA A 188 -8.27 -26.92 -11.04
N ALA A 189 -7.84 -26.29 -9.94
CA ALA A 189 -8.04 -26.79 -8.58
C ALA A 189 -9.39 -26.39 -7.95
N GLY A 190 -10.28 -25.74 -8.71
CA GLY A 190 -11.59 -25.29 -8.25
C GLY A 190 -11.53 -24.31 -7.07
N ARG A 191 -10.46 -23.50 -6.98
CA ARG A 191 -10.22 -22.65 -5.80
C ARG A 191 -11.17 -21.46 -5.71
N TYR A 192 -11.63 -20.95 -6.85
CA TYR A 192 -12.48 -19.76 -6.88
C TYR A 192 -13.94 -20.10 -6.52
N GLU A 193 -14.39 -21.28 -6.88
CA GLU A 193 -15.72 -21.84 -6.59
C GLU A 193 -15.91 -22.09 -5.09
N LYS A 194 -14.81 -22.35 -4.38
CA LYS A 194 -14.80 -22.56 -2.92
C LYS A 194 -14.85 -21.26 -2.11
N LEU A 195 -14.79 -20.09 -2.75
CA LEU A 195 -14.81 -18.81 -2.04
C LEU A 195 -16.23 -18.48 -1.56
N PRO A 196 -16.44 -18.20 -0.26
CA PRO A 196 -17.77 -17.94 0.29
C PRO A 196 -18.39 -16.65 -0.27
N THR A 197 -17.56 -15.71 -0.74
CA THR A 197 -18.02 -14.49 -1.39
C THR A 197 -17.17 -14.22 -2.62
N MET A 198 -17.79 -14.34 -3.79
CA MET A 198 -17.17 -14.04 -5.07
C MET A 198 -18.10 -13.19 -5.93
N ARG A 199 -17.55 -12.14 -6.53
CA ARG A 199 -18.17 -11.40 -7.63
C ARG A 199 -17.30 -11.53 -8.86
N LEU A 200 -17.89 -11.99 -9.93
CA LEU A 200 -17.24 -12.14 -11.21
C LEU A 200 -17.46 -10.87 -12.03
N VAL A 201 -16.38 -10.16 -12.35
CA VAL A 201 -16.43 -9.03 -13.27
C VAL A 201 -16.67 -9.58 -14.68
N THR A 202 -17.81 -9.27 -15.27
CA THR A 202 -18.22 -9.74 -16.60
C THR A 202 -17.90 -8.72 -17.69
N LYS A 203 -17.91 -7.44 -17.34
CA LYS A 203 -17.63 -6.35 -18.28
C LYS A 203 -16.96 -5.19 -17.58
N VAL A 204 -16.05 -4.55 -18.30
CA VAL A 204 -15.40 -3.31 -17.88
C VAL A 204 -15.45 -2.33 -19.03
N THR A 205 -16.01 -1.14 -18.79
CA THR A 205 -15.92 -0.05 -19.77
C THR A 205 -14.52 0.58 -19.70
N ARG A 206 -13.95 0.90 -20.86
CA ARG A 206 -12.68 1.64 -20.94
C ARG A 206 -12.94 3.14 -20.81
N GLY A 207 -12.02 3.87 -20.18
CA GLY A 207 -12.10 5.33 -20.04
C GLY A 207 -11.58 5.82 -18.69
N LEU A 208 -11.65 7.14 -18.47
CA LEU A 208 -11.18 7.77 -17.22
C LEU A 208 -11.99 7.37 -15.99
N LYS A 209 -13.25 6.99 -16.19
CA LYS A 209 -14.17 6.49 -15.16
C LYS A 209 -14.70 5.11 -15.58
N PRO A 210 -13.90 4.04 -15.44
CA PRO A 210 -14.34 2.71 -15.85
C PRO A 210 -15.51 2.26 -14.97
N ARG A 211 -16.56 1.75 -15.61
CA ARG A 211 -17.70 1.09 -14.97
C ARG A 211 -17.50 -0.40 -15.06
N ILE A 212 -17.85 -1.12 -13.99
CA ILE A 212 -17.77 -2.57 -13.92
C ILE A 212 -19.17 -3.15 -13.78
N GLU A 213 -19.44 -4.18 -14.56
CA GLU A 213 -20.60 -5.04 -14.36
C GLU A 213 -20.10 -6.33 -13.71
N CYS A 214 -20.81 -6.76 -12.66
CA CYS A 214 -20.43 -7.90 -11.84
C CYS A 214 -21.61 -8.85 -11.66
N ALA A 215 -21.39 -10.13 -11.90
CA ALA A 215 -22.35 -11.19 -11.61
C ALA A 215 -21.91 -12.00 -10.39
N ARG A 216 -22.86 -12.70 -9.74
CA ARG A 216 -22.51 -13.86 -8.92
C ARG A 216 -22.15 -14.99 -9.88
N PRO A 217 -21.13 -15.82 -9.58
CA PRO A 217 -20.88 -17.00 -10.39
C PRO A 217 -22.11 -17.92 -10.32
N THR A 218 -22.87 -18.00 -11.39
CA THR A 218 -23.75 -19.14 -11.66
C THR A 218 -22.88 -20.31 -12.16
N ALA A 219 -23.28 -21.55 -11.88
CA ALA A 219 -22.52 -22.79 -12.04
C ALA A 219 -21.95 -23.02 -13.47
N PRO A 220 -21.09 -24.05 -13.65
CA PRO A 220 -19.74 -23.91 -14.20
C PRO A 220 -19.68 -23.42 -15.66
N ARG A 221 -18.62 -22.66 -15.97
CA ARG A 221 -18.34 -22.18 -17.34
C ARG A 221 -17.98 -23.35 -18.27
N PRO A 222 -18.40 -23.34 -19.54
CA PRO A 222 -17.93 -24.29 -20.54
C PRO A 222 -16.42 -24.14 -20.75
N GLN A 223 -15.72 -25.28 -20.89
CA GLN A 223 -14.30 -25.32 -21.19
C GLN A 223 -14.03 -24.64 -22.55
N PRO A 224 -12.96 -23.84 -22.67
CA PRO A 224 -12.56 -23.33 -23.98
C PRO A 224 -12.11 -24.51 -24.85
N ALA A 225 -12.71 -24.65 -26.03
CA ALA A 225 -12.28 -25.62 -27.02
C ALA A 225 -10.81 -25.37 -27.39
N LEU A 226 -9.99 -26.42 -27.33
CA LEU A 226 -8.64 -26.42 -27.87
C LEU A 226 -8.72 -26.14 -29.38
N PRO A 227 -7.92 -25.21 -29.93
CA PRO A 227 -7.80 -25.08 -31.38
C PRO A 227 -7.14 -26.35 -31.94
N ALA A 228 -7.71 -26.84 -33.05
CA ALA A 228 -7.20 -27.95 -33.84
C ALA A 228 -5.87 -27.61 -34.53
#